data_AF-A0A844IA58-F1
#
_entry.id   AF-A0A844IA58-F1
#
_cell.length_a   1.000
_cell.length_b   1.000
_cell.length_c   1.000
_cell.angle_alpha   90.00
_cell.angle_beta   90.00
_cell.angle_gamma   90.00
#
_symmetry.space_group_name_H-M   'P 1'
#
loop_
_entity.id
_entity.type
_entity.pdbx_description
1 polymer ?
#
loop_
_entity_poly.entity_id
_entity_poly.type
_entity_poly.pdbx_seq_one_letter_code
_entity_poly.pdbx_strand_id
1 'polypeptide(L)'
;MPATNKKLLSDKSYSQKAYLGKFPYNLVNSGNLTKYFQTLTDYQFISNKINHPEFGIQALIEDYDLLDATQTATHPDQSKTLKYIQSALRLSAHILTQDKQQLVSQLWGRLQTIKTPAMQTLLTQAQKTHPHPWLRPLTPSLTQAGGRLLRTLTGHSSF
;
A
#
# COMPACT_ATOMS: atom_id res chain seq x y z
N MET A 1 3.20 12.96 -39.49
CA MET A 1 2.09 12.19 -38.89
C MET A 1 2.51 11.66 -37.51
N PRO A 2 2.14 12.31 -36.38
CA PRO A 2 2.43 11.81 -35.02
C PRO A 2 1.19 11.56 -34.13
N ALA A 3 -0.03 11.60 -34.67
CA ALA A 3 -1.26 11.59 -33.87
C ALA A 3 -1.57 10.25 -33.15
N THR A 4 -1.06 9.12 -33.67
CA THR A 4 -1.44 7.77 -33.21
C THR A 4 -0.83 7.39 -31.85
N ASN A 5 0.37 7.89 -31.53
CA ASN A 5 1.09 7.52 -30.30
C ASN A 5 0.53 8.25 -29.05
N LYS A 6 0.05 9.49 -29.23
CA LYS A 6 -0.48 10.32 -28.13
C LYS A 6 -1.81 9.77 -27.58
N LYS A 7 -2.67 9.23 -28.46
CA LYS A 7 -3.95 8.60 -28.09
C LYS A 7 -3.75 7.27 -27.34
N LEU A 8 -2.75 6.48 -27.74
CA LEU A 8 -2.43 5.20 -27.09
C LEU A 8 -1.87 5.40 -25.67
N LEU A 9 -1.06 6.44 -25.47
CA LEU A 9 -0.50 6.82 -24.17
C LEU A 9 -1.58 7.36 -23.22
N SER A 10 -2.54 8.13 -23.73
CA SER A 10 -3.67 8.64 -22.92
C SER A 10 -4.62 7.52 -22.48
N ASP A 11 -4.93 6.56 -23.35
CA ASP A 11 -5.83 5.44 -23.02
C ASP A 11 -5.21 4.50 -21.97
N LYS A 12 -3.89 4.25 -22.04
CA LYS A 12 -3.15 3.49 -21.02
C LYS A 12 -3.11 4.21 -19.68
N SER A 13 -2.86 5.53 -19.69
CA SER A 13 -2.86 6.35 -18.48
C SER A 13 -4.25 6.40 -17.82
N TYR A 14 -5.31 6.56 -18.62
CA TYR A 14 -6.70 6.54 -18.13
C TYR A 14 -7.07 5.18 -17.52
N SER A 15 -6.70 4.08 -18.20
CA SER A 15 -6.94 2.72 -17.71
C SER A 15 -6.19 2.44 -16.41
N GLN A 16 -4.93 2.87 -16.31
CA GLN A 16 -4.13 2.74 -15.09
C GLN A 16 -4.71 3.57 -13.94
N LYS A 17 -5.15 4.81 -14.21
CA LYS A 17 -5.82 5.65 -13.21
C LYS A 17 -7.10 5.01 -12.70
N ALA A 18 -7.96 4.53 -13.60
CA ALA A 18 -9.20 3.86 -13.22
C ALA A 18 -8.93 2.61 -12.37
N TYR A 19 -7.93 1.83 -12.77
CA TYR A 19 -7.46 0.66 -12.03
C TYR A 19 -6.96 1.03 -10.63
N LEU A 20 -6.04 1.99 -10.49
CA LEU A 20 -5.52 2.37 -9.18
C LEU A 20 -6.55 3.08 -8.30
N GLY A 21 -7.48 3.83 -8.90
CA GLY A 21 -8.46 4.63 -8.18
C GLY A 21 -9.66 3.83 -7.68
N LYS A 22 -10.42 3.19 -8.59
CA LYS A 22 -11.73 2.61 -8.27
C LYS A 22 -11.73 1.09 -8.08
N PHE A 23 -10.64 0.41 -8.45
CA PHE A 23 -10.63 -1.05 -8.44
C PHE A 23 -10.87 -1.66 -7.05
N PRO A 24 -10.20 -1.22 -5.96
CA PRO A 24 -10.47 -1.78 -4.62
C PRO A 24 -11.93 -1.61 -4.19
N TYR A 25 -12.48 -0.40 -4.38
CA TYR A 25 -13.89 -0.10 -4.11
C TYR A 25 -14.85 -1.00 -4.90
N ASN A 26 -14.61 -1.16 -6.20
CA ASN A 26 -15.43 -2.02 -7.06
C ASN A 26 -15.37 -3.50 -6.64
N LEU A 27 -14.23 -3.97 -6.14
CA LEU A 27 -14.09 -5.35 -5.66
C LEU A 27 -14.91 -5.60 -4.38
N VAL A 28 -14.92 -4.64 -3.45
CA VAL A 28 -15.76 -4.72 -2.25
C VAL A 28 -17.24 -4.70 -2.63
N ASN A 29 -17.65 -3.75 -3.48
CA ASN A 29 -19.05 -3.63 -3.90
C ASN A 29 -19.57 -4.83 -4.70
N SER A 30 -18.71 -5.50 -5.45
CA SER A 30 -19.06 -6.72 -6.19
C SER A 30 -18.96 -8.00 -5.34
N GLY A 31 -18.55 -7.89 -4.07
CA GLY A 31 -18.34 -9.04 -3.18
C GLY A 31 -17.09 -9.87 -3.51
N ASN A 32 -16.22 -9.41 -4.42
CA ASN A 32 -15.00 -10.11 -4.79
C ASN A 32 -13.86 -9.85 -3.79
N LEU A 33 -14.10 -10.27 -2.54
CA LEU A 33 -13.20 -10.01 -1.42
C LEU A 33 -11.86 -10.74 -1.57
N THR A 34 -11.84 -11.93 -2.16
CA THR A 34 -10.59 -12.64 -2.46
C THR A 34 -9.65 -11.79 -3.32
N LYS A 35 -10.17 -11.18 -4.39
CA LYS A 35 -9.36 -10.31 -5.25
C LYS A 35 -8.98 -9.01 -4.57
N TYR A 36 -9.85 -8.47 -3.71
CA TYR A 36 -9.55 -7.29 -2.90
C TYR A 36 -8.35 -7.54 -1.98
N PHE A 37 -8.34 -8.65 -1.24
CA PHE A 37 -7.21 -9.04 -0.39
C PHE A 37 -5.93 -9.26 -1.19
N GLN A 38 -6.00 -9.91 -2.35
CA GLN A 38 -4.86 -10.07 -3.24
C GLN A 38 -4.31 -8.73 -3.72
N THR A 39 -5.20 -7.79 -4.08
CA THR A 39 -4.80 -6.46 -4.58
C THR A 39 -4.09 -5.65 -3.50
N LEU A 40 -4.60 -5.65 -2.27
CA LEU A 40 -3.99 -4.93 -1.15
C LEU A 40 -2.88 -5.71 -0.43
N THR A 41 -2.48 -6.87 -0.95
CA THR A 41 -1.26 -7.59 -0.54
C THR A 41 -0.22 -7.70 -1.67
N ASP A 42 -0.51 -7.07 -2.82
CA ASP A 42 0.37 -7.01 -3.98
C ASP A 42 1.27 -5.76 -3.92
N TYR A 43 2.58 -5.97 -3.86
CA TYR A 43 3.52 -4.86 -3.76
C TYR A 43 3.48 -3.93 -4.98
N GLN A 44 3.22 -4.48 -6.18
CA GLN A 44 3.21 -3.69 -7.40
C GLN A 44 2.02 -2.73 -7.44
N PHE A 45 0.83 -3.16 -7.00
CA PHE A 45 -0.32 -2.29 -6.81
C PHE A 45 -0.02 -1.18 -5.79
N ILE A 46 0.49 -1.55 -4.61
CA ILE A 46 0.85 -0.61 -3.52
C ILE A 46 1.84 0.44 -4.03
N SER A 47 2.94 0.00 -4.66
CA SER A 47 3.98 0.86 -5.20
C SER A 47 3.44 1.77 -6.31
N ASN A 48 2.65 1.23 -7.24
CA ASN A 48 2.06 2.01 -8.33
C ASN A 48 1.10 3.09 -7.80
N LYS A 49 0.26 2.77 -6.81
CA LYS A 49 -0.70 3.74 -6.25
C LYS A 49 0.02 4.87 -5.50
N ILE A 50 1.04 4.56 -4.70
CA ILE A 50 1.86 5.57 -4.00
C ILE A 50 2.61 6.47 -4.99
N ASN A 51 3.14 5.90 -6.07
CA ASN A 51 3.91 6.65 -7.07
C ASN A 51 3.07 7.44 -8.05
N HIS A 52 1.77 7.14 -8.17
CA HIS A 52 0.88 7.86 -9.07
C HIS A 52 0.66 9.31 -8.62
N PRO A 53 0.70 10.31 -9.53
CA PRO A 53 0.61 11.73 -9.19
C PRO A 53 -0.73 12.14 -8.56
N GLU A 54 -1.82 11.44 -8.89
CA GLU A 54 -3.17 11.78 -8.40
C GLU A 54 -3.60 11.05 -7.11
N PHE A 55 -2.82 10.09 -6.61
CA PHE A 55 -3.22 9.26 -5.46
C PHE A 55 -2.27 9.47 -4.29
N GLY A 56 -1.09 8.83 -4.32
CA GLY A 56 -0.16 8.85 -3.20
C GLY A 56 -0.62 7.96 -2.04
N ILE A 57 0.06 8.11 -0.90
CA ILE A 57 -0.11 7.21 0.25
C ILE A 57 -1.46 7.33 0.93
N GLN A 58 -2.05 8.54 0.99
CA GLN A 58 -3.32 8.74 1.68
C GLN A 58 -4.47 8.00 0.98
N ALA A 59 -4.56 8.13 -0.35
CA ALA A 59 -5.53 7.39 -1.15
C ALA A 59 -5.34 5.87 -1.09
N LEU A 60 -4.10 5.39 -0.91
CA LEU A 60 -3.86 3.95 -0.67
C LEU A 60 -4.35 3.53 0.72
N ILE A 61 -4.09 4.32 1.78
CA ILE A 61 -4.54 3.99 3.15
C ILE A 61 -6.06 3.85 3.21
N GLU A 62 -6.78 4.71 2.48
CA GLU A 62 -8.24 4.68 2.39
C GLU A 62 -8.77 3.39 1.74
N ASP A 63 -8.02 2.78 0.81
CA ASP A 63 -8.42 1.50 0.24
C ASP A 63 -8.52 0.40 1.31
N TYR A 64 -7.74 0.48 2.39
CA TYR A 64 -7.76 -0.52 3.47
C TYR A 64 -8.94 -0.34 4.42
N ASP A 65 -9.62 0.82 4.39
CA ASP A 65 -10.77 1.15 5.24
C ASP A 65 -12.11 0.77 4.57
N LEU A 66 -12.10 0.10 3.41
CA LEU A 66 -13.30 -0.17 2.60
C LEU A 66 -14.20 -1.30 3.11
N LEU A 67 -13.68 -2.23 3.91
CA LEU A 67 -14.48 -3.35 4.42
C LEU A 67 -15.42 -2.90 5.55
N ASP A 68 -16.66 -3.36 5.51
CA ASP A 68 -17.57 -3.20 6.63
C ASP A 68 -17.30 -4.21 7.77
N ALA A 69 -18.03 -4.07 8.88
CA ALA A 69 -17.89 -4.94 10.05
C ALA A 69 -18.23 -6.42 9.75
N THR A 70 -19.20 -6.66 8.86
CA THR A 70 -19.63 -8.02 8.49
C THR A 70 -18.57 -8.72 7.63
N GLN A 71 -18.05 -8.03 6.61
CA GLN A 71 -16.98 -8.52 5.74
C GLN A 71 -15.67 -8.72 6.50
N THR A 72 -15.40 -7.86 7.48
CA THR A 72 -14.27 -8.03 8.39
C THR A 72 -14.42 -9.29 9.24
N ALA A 73 -15.63 -9.55 9.76
CA ALA A 73 -15.91 -10.69 10.62
C ALA A 73 -15.88 -12.03 9.86
N THR A 74 -16.27 -12.05 8.58
CA THR A 74 -16.23 -13.27 7.74
C THR A 74 -14.82 -13.61 7.23
N HIS A 75 -13.89 -12.64 7.25
CA HIS A 75 -12.51 -12.83 6.81
C HIS A 75 -11.48 -12.32 7.84
N PRO A 76 -11.46 -12.89 9.07
CA PRO A 76 -10.70 -12.34 10.18
C PRO A 76 -9.18 -12.32 9.92
N ASP A 77 -8.62 -13.38 9.31
CA ASP A 77 -7.18 -13.49 9.08
C ASP A 77 -6.69 -12.56 7.95
N GLN A 78 -7.43 -12.48 6.85
CA GLN A 78 -7.12 -11.57 5.75
C GLN A 78 -7.30 -10.12 6.18
N SER A 79 -8.36 -9.81 6.92
CA SER A 79 -8.60 -8.47 7.46
C SER A 79 -7.51 -8.06 8.46
N LYS A 80 -7.06 -8.97 9.33
CA LYS A 80 -5.92 -8.73 10.23
C LYS A 80 -4.63 -8.46 9.45
N THR A 81 -4.39 -9.22 8.39
CA THR A 81 -3.24 -9.02 7.48
C THR A 81 -3.27 -7.62 6.87
N LEU A 82 -4.41 -7.19 6.32
CA LEU A 82 -4.58 -5.85 5.78
C LEU A 82 -4.38 -4.75 6.83
N LYS A 83 -4.88 -4.94 8.05
CA LYS A 83 -4.68 -3.97 9.16
C LYS A 83 -3.21 -3.78 9.53
N TYR A 84 -2.38 -4.84 9.47
CA TYR A 84 -0.95 -4.69 9.69
C TYR A 84 -0.27 -3.86 8.59
N ILE A 85 -0.59 -4.13 7.32
CA ILE A 85 -0.04 -3.35 6.20
C ILE A 85 -0.47 -1.89 6.31
N GLN A 86 -1.77 -1.66 6.56
CA GLN A 86 -2.31 -0.32 6.75
C GLN A 86 -1.60 0.42 7.90
N SER A 87 -1.38 -0.25 9.02
CA SER A 87 -0.65 0.33 10.16
C SER A 87 0.79 0.70 9.77
N ALA A 88 1.51 -0.17 9.04
CA ALA A 88 2.84 0.16 8.54
C ALA A 88 2.82 1.37 7.60
N LEU A 89 1.84 1.46 6.69
CA LEU A 89 1.67 2.59 5.78
C LEU A 89 1.37 3.89 6.54
N ARG A 90 0.46 3.87 7.53
CA ARG A 90 0.13 5.04 8.37
C ARG A 90 1.35 5.53 9.15
N LEU A 91 2.12 4.63 9.76
CA LEU A 91 3.36 4.95 10.47
C LEU A 91 4.43 5.54 9.54
N SER A 92 4.43 5.13 8.27
CA SER A 92 5.41 5.55 7.27
C SER A 92 4.94 6.75 6.44
N ALA A 93 3.71 7.23 6.63
CA ALA A 93 3.07 8.22 5.76
C ALA A 93 3.93 9.48 5.59
N HIS A 94 4.38 10.07 6.70
CA HIS A 94 5.23 11.26 6.67
C HIS A 94 6.56 11.06 5.93
N ILE A 95 7.13 9.85 5.96
CA ILE A 95 8.38 9.51 5.26
C ILE A 95 8.10 9.33 3.78
N LEU A 96 7.07 8.55 3.43
CA LEU A 96 6.73 8.20 2.05
C LEU A 96 6.10 9.35 1.27
N THR A 97 5.58 10.36 1.95
CA THR A 97 5.22 11.65 1.32
C THR A 97 6.46 12.40 0.83
N GLN A 98 7.60 12.31 1.54
CA GLN A 98 8.84 12.98 1.16
C GLN A 98 9.68 12.15 0.19
N ASP A 99 9.83 10.86 0.47
CA ASP A 99 10.62 9.92 -0.34
C ASP A 99 9.89 8.59 -0.48
N LYS A 100 9.27 8.39 -1.64
CA LYS A 100 8.56 7.16 -2.01
C LYS A 100 9.49 5.95 -2.18
N GLN A 101 10.79 6.17 -2.38
CA GLN A 101 11.77 5.08 -2.51
C GLN A 101 11.98 4.35 -1.19
N GLN A 102 11.66 4.97 -0.05
CA GLN A 102 11.73 4.35 1.27
C GLN A 102 10.69 3.25 1.50
N LEU A 103 9.75 3.02 0.58
CA LEU A 103 8.64 2.08 0.77
C LEU A 103 9.11 0.70 1.24
N VAL A 104 10.13 0.13 0.59
CA VAL A 104 10.63 -1.21 0.92
C VAL A 104 11.26 -1.24 2.30
N SER A 105 12.13 -0.26 2.61
CA SER A 105 12.78 -0.12 3.92
C SER A 105 11.74 -0.01 5.03
N GLN A 106 10.68 0.77 4.82
CA GLN A 106 9.60 0.96 5.78
C GLN A 106 8.75 -0.29 5.98
N LEU A 107 8.37 -0.99 4.90
CA LEU A 107 7.62 -2.24 4.99
C LEU A 107 8.43 -3.31 5.74
N TRP A 108 9.70 -3.51 5.37
CA TRP A 108 10.56 -4.47 6.06
C TRP A 108 10.75 -4.12 7.53
N GLY A 109 11.09 -2.87 7.84
CA GLY A 109 11.36 -2.46 9.22
C GLY A 109 10.16 -2.64 10.17
N ARG A 110 8.93 -2.51 9.66
CA ARG A 110 7.70 -2.52 10.47
C ARG A 110 6.91 -3.82 10.43
N LEU A 111 7.09 -4.66 9.40
CA LEU A 111 6.31 -5.89 9.19
C LEU A 111 7.13 -7.17 9.37
N GLN A 112 8.47 -7.11 9.39
CA GLN A 112 9.32 -8.33 9.42
C GLN A 112 9.07 -9.27 10.61
N THR A 113 8.51 -8.78 11.71
CA THR A 113 8.17 -9.59 12.90
C THR A 113 6.88 -10.39 12.72
N ILE A 114 6.05 -10.05 11.73
CA ILE A 114 4.75 -10.67 11.49
C ILE A 114 4.94 -11.88 10.57
N LYS A 115 4.88 -13.08 11.15
CA LYS A 115 5.26 -14.34 10.48
C LYS A 115 4.09 -15.04 9.79
N THR A 116 3.33 -14.33 8.96
CA THR A 116 2.28 -14.94 8.13
C THR A 116 2.74 -15.14 6.68
N PRO A 117 2.21 -16.12 5.93
CA PRO A 117 2.57 -16.34 4.53
C PRO A 117 2.34 -15.11 3.64
N ALA A 118 1.24 -14.39 3.85
CA ALA A 118 0.92 -13.18 3.10
C ALA A 118 1.95 -12.06 3.33
N MET A 119 2.39 -11.86 4.58
CA MET A 119 3.42 -10.86 4.91
C MET A 119 4.77 -11.22 4.30
N GLN A 120 5.18 -12.49 4.40
CA GLN A 120 6.42 -12.96 3.78
C GLN A 120 6.40 -12.80 2.26
N THR A 121 5.25 -13.08 1.64
CA THR A 121 5.04 -12.91 0.20
C THR A 121 5.16 -11.44 -0.20
N LEU A 122 4.47 -10.54 0.49
CA LEU A 122 4.56 -9.10 0.24
C LEU A 122 6.00 -8.58 0.38
N LEU A 123 6.70 -8.93 1.46
CA LEU A 123 8.08 -8.49 1.70
C LEU A 123 9.06 -9.04 0.66
N THR A 124 8.85 -10.28 0.21
CA THR A 124 9.66 -10.89 -0.85
C THR A 124 9.41 -10.23 -2.20
N GLN A 125 8.14 -9.93 -2.54
CA GLN A 125 7.81 -9.17 -3.74
C GLN A 125 8.49 -7.80 -3.72
N ALA A 126 8.39 -7.08 -2.59
CA ALA A 126 9.03 -5.78 -2.40
C ALA A 126 10.55 -5.84 -2.62
N GLN A 127 11.21 -6.87 -2.06
CA GLN A 127 12.66 -7.06 -2.23
C GLN A 127 13.05 -7.33 -3.69
N LYS A 128 12.26 -8.15 -4.42
CA LYS A 128 12.59 -8.57 -5.80
C LYS A 128 12.30 -7.52 -6.86
N THR A 129 11.29 -6.68 -6.63
CA THR A 129 10.76 -5.77 -7.66
C THR A 129 11.21 -4.33 -7.48
N HIS A 130 11.86 -4.00 -6.36
CA HIS A 130 12.32 -2.64 -6.13
C HIS A 130 13.52 -2.30 -7.01
N PRO A 131 13.45 -1.22 -7.81
CA PRO A 131 14.42 -0.95 -8.85
C PRO A 131 15.75 -0.35 -8.36
N HIS A 132 15.84 0.03 -7.09
CA HIS A 132 17.00 0.73 -6.52
C HIS A 132 17.57 0.00 -5.29
N PRO A 133 18.83 0.25 -4.91
CA PRO A 133 19.34 -0.15 -3.60
C PRO A 133 18.48 0.46 -2.48
N TRP A 134 18.26 -0.31 -1.42
CA TRP A 134 17.43 0.09 -0.28
C TRP A 134 18.08 -0.36 1.03
N LEU A 135 17.76 0.34 2.12
CA LEU A 135 18.24 -0.02 3.45
C LEU A 135 17.37 -1.13 4.02
N ARG A 136 17.95 -2.33 4.18
CA ARG A 136 17.28 -3.48 4.78
C ARG A 136 17.52 -3.55 6.30
N PRO A 137 16.50 -3.26 7.14
CA PRO A 137 16.64 -3.45 8.58
C PRO A 137 16.78 -4.94 8.89
N LEU A 138 17.87 -5.33 9.56
CA LEU A 138 18.11 -6.72 9.98
C LEU A 138 17.42 -7.05 11.31
N THR A 139 17.10 -6.02 12.08
CA THR A 139 16.37 -6.11 13.35
C THR A 139 15.16 -5.17 13.30
N PRO A 140 14.11 -5.42 14.12
CA PRO A 140 12.88 -4.62 14.13
C PRO A 140 13.08 -3.28 14.88
N SER A 141 13.95 -2.42 14.35
CA SER A 141 14.33 -1.14 14.98
C SER A 141 13.30 -0.02 14.82
N LEU A 142 12.32 -0.18 13.93
CA LEU A 142 11.20 0.76 13.78
C LEU A 142 10.03 0.36 14.67
N THR A 143 9.18 1.32 15.06
CA THR A 143 7.90 1.01 15.70
C THR A 143 7.12 0.03 14.83
N GLN A 144 6.82 -1.13 15.40
CA GLN A 144 6.17 -2.23 14.69
C GLN A 144 4.71 -1.91 14.35
N ALA A 145 4.23 -2.47 13.23
CA ALA A 145 2.84 -2.35 12.84
C ALA A 145 1.92 -3.05 13.86
N GLY A 146 0.72 -2.49 14.06
CA GLY A 146 -0.26 -2.98 15.03
C GLY A 146 0.03 -2.60 16.49
N GLY A 147 1.04 -1.74 16.72
CA GLY A 147 1.32 -1.16 18.04
C GLY A 147 0.42 0.04 18.39
N ARG A 148 0.71 0.68 19.53
CA ARG A 148 -0.08 1.82 20.06
C ARG A 148 0.04 3.11 19.24
N LEU A 149 1.15 3.28 18.52
CA LEU A 149 1.35 4.46 17.67
C LEU A 149 0.57 4.27 16.36
N LEU A 150 -0.34 5.21 16.08
CA LEU A 150 -1.19 5.13 14.88
C LEU A 150 -0.63 5.91 13.69
N ARG A 151 -0.11 7.13 13.93
CA ARG A 151 0.42 8.02 12.89
C ARG A 151 1.32 9.09 13.51
N THR A 152 2.28 9.58 12.73
CA THR A 152 3.07 10.78 13.04
C THR A 152 2.52 11.96 12.23
N LEU A 153 2.19 13.06 12.91
CA LEU A 153 1.78 14.32 12.29
C LEU A 153 2.97 15.30 12.34
N THR A 154 3.19 16.05 11.26
CA THR A 154 4.32 16.97 11.09
C THR A 154 3.80 18.27 10.46
N GLY A 155 4.43 19.41 10.73
CA GLY A 155 4.01 20.71 10.17
C GLY A 155 3.21 21.61 11.11
N HIS A 156 3.10 21.25 12.40
CA HIS A 156 2.42 22.07 13.42
C HIS A 156 3.36 23.08 14.12
N SER A 157 4.63 23.17 13.70
CA SER A 157 5.66 24.00 14.34
C SER A 157 5.79 25.41 13.76
N SER A 158 4.91 25.80 12.84
CA SER A 158 4.88 27.13 12.24
C SER A 158 3.91 28.02 13.02
N PHE A 159 4.46 28.88 13.87
CA PHE A 159 3.84 30.11 14.37
C PHE A 159 4.45 31.32 13.65
#